data_AF-A0AAW4JB76-F1
#
_entry.id   AF-A0AAW4JB76-F1
#
_cell.length_a   1.000
_cell.length_b   1.000
_cell.length_c   1.000
_cell.angle_alpha   90.00
_cell.angle_beta   90.00
_cell.angle_gamma   90.00
#
_symmetry.space_group_name_H-M   'P 1'
#
loop_
_entity.id
_entity.type
_entity.pdbx_description
1 polymer ?
#
loop_
_entity_poly.entity_id
_entity_poly.type
_entity_poly.pdbx_seq_one_letter_code
_entity_poly.pdbx_strand_id
1 'polypeptide(L)'
;MAAETLTGFPRRFEWVLDDLSALVSGRRVVAEGWGLRPELVAPVVESTRQMVVLVPTPEFRAYQLERLPRATARHPGVSDPERAWRHRIARDELVAADAVAAARALGVRVIEVDRDRDAEAVAALVADHFAGYL
;
A
#
# COMPACT_ATOMS: atom_id res chain seq x y z
N MET A 1 -12.10 2.69 -13.55
CA MET A 1 -11.40 1.67 -12.72
C MET A 1 -10.31 2.24 -11.84
N ALA A 2 -9.12 2.63 -12.33
CA ALA A 2 -8.08 3.21 -11.46
C ALA A 2 -8.49 4.58 -10.90
N ALA A 3 -8.93 5.50 -11.75
CA ALA A 3 -9.47 6.81 -11.33
C ALA A 3 -10.61 6.67 -10.31
N GLU A 4 -11.59 5.82 -10.60
CA GLU A 4 -12.71 5.52 -9.68
C GLU A 4 -12.24 4.96 -8.33
N THR A 5 -11.23 4.09 -8.35
CA THR A 5 -10.62 3.55 -7.13
C THR A 5 -9.96 4.65 -6.31
N LEU A 6 -9.21 5.54 -6.97
CA LEU A 6 -8.54 6.70 -6.38
C LEU A 6 -9.55 7.66 -5.75
N THR A 7 -10.60 8.01 -6.48
CA THR A 7 -11.68 8.89 -5.98
C THR A 7 -12.44 8.31 -4.79
N GLY A 8 -12.40 6.98 -4.62
CA GLY A 8 -13.03 6.31 -3.49
C GLY A 8 -12.19 6.28 -2.20
N PHE A 9 -10.90 6.59 -2.24
CA PHE A 9 -10.05 6.52 -1.05
C PHE A 9 -10.43 7.51 0.05
N PRO A 10 -10.70 8.80 -0.21
CA PRO A 10 -11.00 9.76 0.85
C PRO A 10 -12.14 9.29 1.77
N ARG A 11 -13.26 8.84 1.20
CA ARG A 11 -14.40 8.31 1.97
C ARG A 11 -14.03 7.07 2.78
N ARG A 12 -13.28 6.14 2.20
CA ARG A 12 -12.85 4.92 2.94
C ARG A 12 -11.85 5.24 4.04
N PHE A 13 -11.05 6.29 3.87
CA PHE A 13 -10.08 6.74 4.86
C PHE A 13 -10.76 7.32 6.10
N GLU A 14 -11.90 8.01 5.95
CA GLU A 14 -12.74 8.43 7.08
C GLU A 14 -13.12 7.23 7.97
N TRP A 15 -13.54 6.11 7.38
CA TRP A 15 -13.87 4.89 8.13
C TRP A 15 -12.65 4.30 8.85
N VAL A 16 -11.48 4.38 8.24
CA VAL A 16 -10.22 3.94 8.88
C VAL A 16 -9.90 4.82 10.09
N LEU A 17 -10.09 6.14 9.99
CA LEU A 17 -9.88 7.04 11.12
C LEU A 17 -10.88 6.77 12.25
N ASP A 18 -12.15 6.52 11.93
CA ASP A 18 -13.16 6.13 12.91
C ASP A 18 -12.74 4.85 13.65
N ASP A 19 -12.36 3.81 12.92
CA ASP A 19 -11.89 2.54 13.49
C ASP A 19 -10.65 2.73 14.37
N LEU A 20 -9.64 3.48 13.90
CA LEU A 20 -8.41 3.72 14.66
C LEU A 20 -8.65 4.56 15.91
N SER A 21 -9.59 5.50 15.87
CA SER A 21 -9.94 6.35 17.02
C SER A 21 -10.59 5.57 18.16
N ALA A 22 -11.25 4.46 17.83
CA ALA A 22 -11.88 3.56 18.80
C ALA A 22 -10.87 2.58 19.43
N LEU A 23 -9.65 2.46 18.91
CA LEU A 23 -8.64 1.57 19.47
C LEU A 23 -8.01 2.17 20.73
N VAL A 24 -8.26 1.52 21.88
CA VAL A 24 -7.54 1.82 23.13
C VAL A 24 -6.35 0.88 23.25
N SER A 25 -5.15 1.40 23.01
CA SER A 25 -3.90 0.64 23.11
C SER A 25 -2.90 1.34 24.00
N GLY A 26 -2.28 0.59 24.92
CA GLY A 26 -1.13 1.06 25.70
C GLY A 26 0.19 1.07 24.91
N ARG A 27 0.15 0.68 23.63
CA ARG A 27 1.29 0.62 22.70
C ARG A 27 0.98 1.36 21.41
N ARG A 28 2.02 1.76 20.67
CA ARG A 28 1.87 2.28 19.30
C ARG A 28 1.21 1.23 18.39
N VAL A 29 0.38 1.70 17.46
CA VAL A 29 -0.34 0.87 16.49
C VAL A 29 0.26 1.09 15.11
N VAL A 30 0.44 0.01 14.35
CA VAL A 30 0.79 0.07 12.93
C VAL A 30 -0.47 -0.18 12.13
N ALA A 31 -0.85 0.78 11.29
CA ALA A 31 -1.93 0.61 10.32
C ALA A 31 -1.32 0.28 8.95
N GLU A 32 -1.83 -0.76 8.28
CA GLU A 32 -1.37 -1.20 6.96
C GLU A 32 -2.55 -1.28 5.99
N GLY A 33 -2.34 -0.80 4.76
CA GLY A 33 -3.29 -0.99 3.67
C GLY A 33 -3.06 0.00 2.53
N TRP A 34 -3.35 -0.43 1.31
CA TRP A 34 -3.19 0.36 0.08
C TRP A 34 -4.11 1.61 0.01
N GLY A 35 -5.12 1.70 0.90
CA GLY A 35 -5.98 2.87 1.08
C GLY A 35 -5.42 3.94 2.01
N LEU A 36 -4.31 3.67 2.71
CA LEU A 36 -3.55 4.65 3.48
C LEU A 36 -2.69 5.47 2.50
N ARG A 37 -3.32 6.43 1.82
CA ARG A 37 -2.66 7.23 0.78
C ARG A 37 -1.78 8.32 1.40
N PRO A 38 -0.60 8.65 0.83
CA PRO A 38 0.27 9.69 1.36
C PRO A 38 -0.43 11.03 1.57
N GLU A 39 -1.25 11.46 0.61
CA GLU A 39 -2.00 12.71 0.63
C GLU A 39 -3.14 12.74 1.67
N LEU A 40 -3.58 11.58 2.14
CA LEU A 40 -4.62 11.46 3.17
C LEU A 40 -4.01 11.29 4.57
N VAL A 41 -2.88 10.59 4.68
CA VAL A 41 -2.20 10.34 5.95
C VAL A 41 -1.36 11.53 6.40
N ALA A 42 -0.65 12.20 5.48
CA ALA A 42 0.25 13.31 5.84
C ALA A 42 -0.42 14.44 6.66
N PRO A 43 -1.69 14.83 6.41
CA PRO A 43 -2.36 15.86 7.21
C PRO A 43 -2.75 15.45 8.63
N VAL A 44 -2.81 14.16 8.95
CA VAL A 44 -3.28 13.65 10.26
C VAL A 44 -2.17 13.12 11.15
N VAL A 45 -0.93 13.09 10.65
CA VAL A 45 0.27 12.70 11.41
C VAL A 45 1.12 13.93 11.74
N GLU A 46 1.93 13.84 12.79
CA GLU A 46 2.84 14.92 13.21
C GLU A 46 4.06 15.04 12.28
N SER A 47 4.41 13.94 11.60
CA SER A 47 5.55 13.89 10.67
C SER A 47 5.33 12.88 9.56
N THR A 48 5.83 13.18 8.36
CA THR A 48 5.89 12.22 7.24
C THR A 48 6.77 11.01 7.54
N ARG A 49 7.56 11.04 8.61
CA ARG A 49 8.31 9.88 9.14
C ARG A 49 7.44 8.88 9.91
N GLN A 50 6.16 9.17 10.12
CA GLN A 50 5.17 8.24 10.66
C GLN A 50 4.49 7.42 9.55
N MET A 51 4.98 7.51 8.31
CA MET A 51 4.47 6.76 7.18
C MET A 51 5.61 6.29 6.28
N VAL A 52 5.49 5.05 5.79
CA VAL A 52 6.35 4.50 4.74
C VAL A 52 5.49 3.83 3.67
N VAL A 53 5.87 4.02 2.41
CA VAL A 53 5.24 3.33 1.26
C VAL A 53 6.14 2.20 0.81
N LEU A 54 5.63 0.97 0.87
CA LEU A 54 6.28 -0.20 0.27
C LEU A 54 5.69 -0.43 -1.12
N VAL A 55 6.54 -0.55 -2.12
CA VAL A 55 6.11 -0.79 -3.51
C VAL A 55 6.96 -1.90 -4.13
N PRO A 56 6.34 -2.93 -4.75
CA PRO A 56 7.11 -3.96 -5.44
C PRO A 56 7.70 -3.38 -6.73
N THR A 57 8.95 -3.75 -7.04
CA THR A 57 9.54 -3.47 -8.36
C THR A 57 8.78 -4.21 -9.47
N PRO A 58 8.85 -3.77 -10.73
CA PRO A 58 8.24 -4.47 -11.86
C PRO A 58 8.68 -5.95 -11.95
N GLU A 59 9.96 -6.23 -11.72
CA GLU A 59 10.52 -7.58 -11.75
C GLU A 59 9.97 -8.44 -10.63
N PHE A 60 9.85 -7.88 -9.42
CA PHE A 60 9.28 -8.59 -8.28
C PHE A 60 7.77 -8.83 -8.45
N ARG A 61 7.05 -7.91 -9.11
CA ARG A 61 5.65 -8.10 -9.48
C ARG A 61 5.47 -9.24 -10.47
N ALA A 62 6.29 -9.32 -11.52
CA ALA A 62 6.28 -10.43 -12.46
C ALA A 62 6.56 -11.77 -11.75
N TYR A 63 7.57 -11.81 -10.89
CA TYR A 63 7.89 -12.98 -10.06
C TYR A 63 6.71 -13.43 -9.19
N GLN A 64 5.99 -12.49 -8.57
CA GLN A 64 4.81 -12.80 -7.77
C GLN A 64 3.67 -13.38 -8.61
N LEU A 65 3.44 -12.86 -9.82
CA LEU A 65 2.41 -13.38 -10.74
C LEU A 65 2.71 -14.82 -11.18
N GLU A 66 3.98 -15.18 -11.31
CA GLU A 66 4.39 -16.54 -11.67
C GLU A 66 4.24 -17.54 -10.53
N ARG A 67 4.52 -17.11 -9.28
CA ARG A 67 4.69 -18.05 -8.15
C ARG A 67 3.57 -18.07 -7.13
N LEU A 68 2.80 -17.00 -7.00
CA LEU A 68 1.80 -16.88 -5.95
C LEU A 68 0.40 -17.21 -6.49
N PRO A 69 -0.27 -18.27 -6.01
CA PRO A 69 -1.64 -18.58 -6.42
C PRO A 69 -2.61 -17.42 -6.20
N ARG A 70 -2.39 -16.63 -5.15
CA ARG A 70 -3.18 -15.42 -4.87
C ARG A 70 -3.02 -14.32 -5.94
N ALA A 71 -1.88 -14.24 -6.61
CA ALA A 71 -1.62 -13.22 -7.62
C ALA A 71 -2.39 -13.52 -8.92
N THR A 72 -2.60 -14.80 -9.21
CA THR A 72 -3.38 -15.30 -10.37
C THR A 72 -4.82 -15.64 -10.04
N ALA A 73 -5.27 -15.49 -8.80
CA ALA A 73 -6.65 -15.72 -8.41
C ALA A 73 -7.63 -14.90 -9.28
N ARG A 74 -8.59 -15.60 -9.89
CA ARG A 74 -9.64 -15.03 -10.75
C ARG A 74 -10.87 -14.68 -9.89
N HIS A 75 -11.47 -13.52 -10.15
CA HIS A 75 -12.66 -13.09 -9.41
C HIS A 75 -13.86 -13.96 -9.82
N PRO A 76 -14.58 -14.60 -8.89
CA PRO A 76 -15.78 -15.34 -9.23
C PRO A 76 -16.92 -14.38 -9.58
N GLY A 77 -17.90 -14.84 -10.37
CA GLY A 77 -19.14 -14.09 -10.63
C GLY A 77 -19.03 -12.92 -11.63
N VAL A 78 -17.95 -12.84 -12.40
CA VAL A 78 -17.81 -11.89 -13.52
C VAL A 78 -17.97 -12.61 -14.86
N SER A 79 -18.43 -11.90 -15.90
CA SER A 79 -18.68 -12.46 -17.23
C SER A 79 -17.41 -12.89 -17.98
N ASP A 80 -16.27 -12.26 -17.68
CA ASP A 80 -14.97 -12.57 -18.27
C ASP A 80 -13.88 -12.51 -17.18
N PRO A 81 -13.56 -13.65 -16.53
CA PRO A 81 -12.60 -13.70 -15.44
C PRO A 81 -11.18 -13.31 -15.85
N GLU A 82 -10.78 -13.59 -17.09
CA GLU A 82 -9.45 -13.29 -17.60
C GLU A 82 -9.27 -11.79 -17.83
N ARG A 83 -10.27 -11.15 -18.45
CA ARG A 83 -10.29 -9.70 -18.61
C ARG A 83 -10.35 -9.00 -17.26
N ALA A 84 -11.18 -9.47 -16.34
CA ALA A 84 -11.27 -8.91 -14.98
C ALA A 84 -9.93 -8.99 -14.23
N TRP A 85 -9.20 -10.10 -14.37
CA TRP A 85 -7.86 -10.24 -13.78
C TRP A 85 -6.85 -9.27 -14.40
N ARG A 86 -6.74 -9.19 -15.73
CA ARG A 86 -5.84 -8.22 -16.41
C ARG A 86 -6.14 -6.78 -15.99
N HIS A 87 -7.43 -6.44 -15.90
CA HIS A 87 -7.91 -5.15 -15.42
C HIS A 87 -7.49 -4.86 -13.97
N ARG A 88 -7.56 -5.86 -13.09
CA ARG A 88 -7.11 -5.73 -11.70
C ARG A 88 -5.61 -5.45 -11.63
N ILE A 89 -4.79 -6.20 -12.35
CA ILE A 89 -3.33 -6.00 -12.36
C ILE A 89 -2.98 -4.60 -12.86
N ALA A 90 -3.53 -4.18 -14.01
CA ALA A 90 -3.29 -2.84 -14.56
C ALA A 90 -3.76 -1.73 -13.61
N ARG A 91 -4.89 -1.92 -12.93
CA ARG A 91 -5.36 -0.99 -11.90
C ARG A 91 -4.38 -0.90 -10.73
N ASP A 92 -3.93 -2.04 -10.21
CA ASP A 92 -3.02 -2.10 -9.06
C ASP A 92 -1.65 -1.48 -9.40
N GLU A 93 -1.20 -1.54 -10.66
CA GLU A 93 -0.03 -0.81 -11.16
C GLU A 93 -0.23 0.70 -11.12
N LEU A 94 -1.33 1.20 -11.67
CA LEU A 94 -1.64 2.63 -11.70
C LEU A 94 -1.81 3.21 -10.29
N VAL A 95 -2.51 2.49 -9.41
CA VAL A 95 -2.75 2.92 -8.01
C VAL A 95 -1.45 2.95 -7.20
N ALA A 96 -0.54 2.02 -7.45
CA ALA A 96 0.78 2.01 -6.81
C ALA A 96 1.67 3.15 -7.33
N ALA A 97 1.69 3.39 -8.63
CA ALA A 97 2.44 4.50 -9.24
C ALA A 97 1.98 5.86 -8.71
N ASP A 98 0.67 6.05 -8.58
CA ASP A 98 0.07 7.24 -7.98
C ASP A 98 0.50 7.42 -6.52
N ALA A 99 0.53 6.35 -5.72
CA ALA A 99 0.99 6.41 -4.32
C ALA A 99 2.45 6.81 -4.22
N VAL A 100 3.31 6.26 -5.10
CA VAL A 100 4.74 6.61 -5.14
C VAL A 100 4.93 8.08 -5.53
N ALA A 101 4.17 8.57 -6.50
CA ALA A 101 4.22 9.96 -6.91
C ALA A 101 3.82 10.91 -5.78
N ALA A 102 2.70 10.63 -5.10
CA ALA A 102 2.24 11.41 -3.95
C ALA A 102 3.24 11.35 -2.78
N ALA A 103 3.78 10.16 -2.48
CA ALA A 103 4.77 9.99 -1.42
C ALA A 103 6.02 10.84 -1.69
N ARG A 104 6.56 10.78 -2.92
CA ARG A 104 7.71 11.59 -3.32
C ARG A 104 7.42 13.08 -3.23
N ALA A 105 6.24 13.53 -3.66
CA ALA A 105 5.84 14.94 -3.59
C ALA A 105 5.73 15.46 -2.15
N LEU A 106 5.33 14.60 -1.21
CA LEU A 106 5.16 14.94 0.21
C LEU A 106 6.40 14.64 1.06
N GLY A 107 7.47 14.09 0.49
CA GLY A 107 8.66 13.68 1.24
C GLY A 107 8.46 12.46 2.15
N VAL A 108 7.45 11.64 1.86
CA VAL A 108 7.24 10.33 2.51
C VAL A 108 8.23 9.31 1.94
N ARG A 109 8.84 8.49 2.80
CA ARG A 109 9.81 7.48 2.37
C ARG A 109 9.14 6.39 1.54
N VAL A 110 9.73 6.08 0.39
CA VAL A 110 9.35 4.93 -0.44
C VAL A 110 10.43 3.85 -0.32
N ILE A 111 10.02 2.62 -0.05
CA ILE A 111 10.89 1.43 -0.05
C ILE A 111 10.45 0.55 -1.21
N GLU A 112 11.34 0.39 -2.19
CA GLU A 112 11.16 -0.56 -3.27
C GLU A 112 11.50 -1.96 -2.79
N VAL A 113 10.58 -2.89 -2.99
CA VAL A 113 10.72 -4.31 -2.65
C VAL A 113 11.06 -5.08 -3.92
N ASP A 114 12.29 -5.57 -3.97
CA ASP A 114 12.85 -6.34 -5.07
C ASP A 114 12.98 -7.83 -4.68
N ARG A 115 13.71 -8.59 -5.50
CA ARG A 115 13.98 -10.01 -5.30
C ARG A 115 15.23 -10.30 -4.48
N ASP A 116 16.04 -9.29 -4.20
CA ASP A 116 17.37 -9.45 -3.61
C ASP A 116 17.30 -9.36 -2.08
N ARG A 117 16.28 -8.68 -1.55
CA ARG A 117 15.98 -8.59 -0.13
C ARG A 117 14.91 -9.59 0.28
N ASP A 118 15.19 -10.37 1.32
CA ASP A 118 14.18 -11.18 1.99
C ASP A 118 13.24 -10.32 2.85
N ALA A 119 12.23 -10.97 3.44
CA ALA A 119 11.22 -10.28 4.23
C ALA A 119 11.81 -9.62 5.48
N GLU A 120 12.78 -10.28 6.11
CA GLU A 120 13.50 -9.81 7.30
C GLU A 120 14.30 -8.54 6.99
N ALA A 121 14.99 -8.49 5.85
CA ALA A 121 15.71 -7.30 5.42
C ALA A 121 14.77 -6.12 5.14
N VAL A 122 13.61 -6.36 4.52
CA VAL A 122 12.60 -5.32 4.31
C VAL A 122 12.01 -4.85 5.65
N ALA A 123 11.73 -5.78 6.57
CA ALA A 123 11.22 -5.47 7.90
C ALA A 123 12.23 -4.63 8.70
N ALA A 124 13.53 -4.89 8.60
CA ALA A 124 14.57 -4.08 9.22
C ALA A 124 14.56 -2.64 8.69
N LEU A 125 14.39 -2.43 7.38
CA LEU A 125 14.29 -1.08 6.81
C LEU A 125 13.07 -0.30 7.31
N VAL A 126 11.95 -1.01 7.55
CA VAL A 126 10.73 -0.45 8.12
C VAL A 126 10.93 -0.14 9.61
N ALA A 127 11.55 -1.04 10.36
CA ALA A 127 11.88 -0.82 11.77
C ALA A 127 12.81 0.39 11.95
N ASP A 128 13.86 0.50 11.14
CA ASP A 128 14.78 1.64 11.14
C ASP A 128 14.07 2.96 10.82
N HIS A 129 13.10 2.93 9.91
CA HIS A 129 12.29 4.11 9.61
C HIS A 129 11.49 4.58 10.84
N PHE A 130 10.89 3.64 11.56
CA PHE A 130 10.07 3.91 12.74
C PHE A 130 10.85 3.99 14.05
N ALA A 131 12.18 3.83 14.06
CA ALA A 131 12.99 3.75 15.28
C ALA A 131 12.82 4.95 16.24
N GLY A 132 12.45 6.13 15.72
CA GLY A 132 12.13 7.30 16.56
C GLY A 132 10.78 7.24 17.29
N TYR A 133 9.98 6.20 17.04
CA TYR A 133 8.62 6.01 17.55
C TYR A 133 8.42 4.66 18.27
N LEU A 134 9.42 3.77 18.23
CA LEU A 134 9.46 2.49 18.94
C LEU A 134 9.90 2.68 20.39
#